data_AF-A0A961YX97-F1
#
_entry.id   AF-A0A961YX97-F1
#
_cell.length_a   1.000
_cell.length_b   1.000
_cell.length_c   1.000
_cell.angle_alpha   90.00
_cell.angle_beta   90.00
_cell.angle_gamma   90.00
#
_symmetry.space_group_name_H-M   'P 1'
#
loop_
_entity.id
_entity.type
_entity.pdbx_description
1 polymer ?
#
loop_
_entity_poly.entity_id
_entity_poly.type
_entity_poly.pdbx_seq_one_letter_code
_entity_poly.pdbx_strand_id
1 'polypeptide(L)'
;MSVAADVAPRGSQLDSRTLVIRAAWAVVIAVTALLWLVGKDVAPWAVVYPKGMELPAAKWISQGMNWLVDDATFGLFTFTEMTRAIAAVVEVPYTIALSVLSTGFMQGEGSNAVQLLPPLSWVAVIALVALAGYYAGGRRLALLVGLCFLYLAAFGQWQSAMQTLSSILVAVPIGVAGGLVLGLAGYRWPRFERVMRPVLDLMQTVPIFAYLVPILFLFGFGPVASIVATIIYAMPPMVRVTILAIQAVPGEVQDLGRMIGCTRRQMTWKVMVPSARRGLMVGVNQVIML
;
A
#
# COMPACT_ATOMS: atom_id res chain seq x y z
N MET A 1 36.09 19.02 66.98
CA MET A 1 37.17 19.74 66.25
C MET A 1 37.21 19.13 64.86
N SER A 2 36.66 19.83 63.86
CA SER A 2 37.42 20.51 62.78
C SER A 2 38.24 19.49 61.98
N VAL A 3 37.94 19.20 60.72
CA VAL A 3 38.20 20.11 59.58
C VAL A 3 37.18 19.90 58.46
N ALA A 4 36.64 21.01 57.95
CA ALA A 4 35.87 21.10 56.72
C ALA A 4 36.77 20.83 55.50
N ALA A 5 36.37 19.89 54.65
CA ALA A 5 36.92 19.73 53.30
C ALA A 5 35.90 20.28 52.30
N ASP A 6 36.23 21.49 51.85
CA ASP A 6 35.66 22.29 50.79
C ASP A 6 35.27 21.46 49.55
N VAL A 7 33.98 21.24 49.32
CA VAL A 7 33.47 20.79 48.02
C VAL A 7 33.11 22.05 47.24
N ALA A 8 34.11 22.61 46.56
CA ALA A 8 33.90 23.72 45.64
C ALA A 8 32.85 23.34 44.57
N PRO A 9 31.94 24.24 44.19
CA PRO A 9 30.99 23.97 43.12
C PRO A 9 31.79 23.74 41.83
N ARG A 10 31.53 22.62 41.14
CA ARG A 10 31.98 22.42 39.76
C ARG A 10 31.32 23.49 38.89
N GLY A 11 31.91 24.69 38.89
CA GLY A 11 31.61 25.75 37.93
C GLY A 11 31.77 25.14 36.55
N SER A 12 30.74 25.28 35.73
CA SER A 12 30.72 24.83 34.35
C SER A 12 31.84 25.53 33.58
N GLN A 13 33.04 24.94 33.58
CA GLN A 13 34.06 25.22 32.59
C GLN A 13 33.48 24.78 31.25
N LEU A 14 32.77 25.71 30.61
CA LEU A 14 32.35 25.60 29.22
C LEU A 14 33.62 25.42 28.41
N ASP A 15 33.87 24.18 28.00
CA ASP A 15 34.97 23.77 27.14
C ASP A 15 35.10 24.81 26.00
N SER A 16 36.28 25.42 25.82
CA SER A 16 36.49 26.53 24.88
C SER A 16 36.04 26.18 23.46
N ARG A 17 36.03 24.89 23.11
CA ARG A 17 35.42 24.37 21.87
C ARG A 17 33.92 24.65 21.76
N THR A 18 33.16 24.47 22.83
CA THR A 18 31.71 24.72 22.85
C THR A 18 31.37 26.20 22.70
N LEU A 19 32.22 27.08 23.23
CA LEU A 19 32.08 28.53 23.05
C LEU A 19 32.34 28.96 21.60
N VAL A 20 33.39 28.42 20.96
CA VAL A 20 33.69 28.69 19.55
C VAL A 20 32.58 28.18 18.64
N ILE A 21 32.04 26.98 18.89
CA ILE A 21 30.93 26.42 18.11
C ILE A 21 29.67 27.28 18.27
N ARG A 22 29.34 27.72 19.50
CA ARG A 22 28.18 28.60 19.74
C ARG A 22 28.35 29.97 19.07
N ALA A 23 29.55 30.54 19.10
CA ALA A 23 29.86 31.79 18.40
C ALA A 23 29.74 31.63 16.88
N ALA A 24 30.24 30.53 16.32
CA ALA A 24 30.08 30.23 14.89
C ALA A 24 28.61 30.09 14.48
N TRP A 25 27.79 29.40 15.28
CA TRP A 25 26.34 29.31 15.04
C TRP A 25 25.64 30.67 15.17
N ALA A 26 26.01 31.50 16.15
CA ALA A 26 25.45 32.84 16.31
C ALA A 26 25.77 33.73 15.08
N VAL A 27 26.98 33.62 14.53
CA VAL A 27 27.38 34.30 13.29
C VAL A 27 26.59 33.79 12.10
N VAL A 28 26.42 32.47 11.93
CA VAL A 28 25.62 31.89 10.84
C VAL A 28 24.17 32.35 10.93
N ILE A 29 23.57 32.36 12.12
CA ILE A 29 22.20 32.83 12.35
C ILE A 29 22.08 34.33 12.02
N ALA A 30 23.03 35.15 12.46
CA ALA A 30 23.05 36.59 12.18
C ALA A 30 23.18 36.87 10.68
N VAL A 31 24.08 36.17 9.98
CA VAL A 31 24.26 36.28 8.52
C VAL A 31 22.99 35.83 7.78
N THR A 32 22.36 34.74 8.22
CA THR A 32 21.12 34.25 7.61
C THR A 32 19.96 35.21 7.83
N ALA A 33 19.83 35.78 9.04
CA ALA A 33 18.83 36.79 9.35
C ALA A 33 19.03 38.08 8.53
N LEU A 34 20.30 38.49 8.33
CA LEU A 34 20.64 39.64 7.51
C LEU A 34 20.32 39.40 6.02
N LEU A 35 20.62 38.21 5.50
CA LEU A 35 20.21 37.79 4.15
C LEU A 35 18.69 37.68 4.00
N TRP A 36 17.96 37.30 5.05
CA TRP A 36 16.50 37.25 5.02
C TRP A 36 15.87 38.64 4.97
N LEU A 37 16.40 39.60 5.74
CA LEU A 37 15.86 40.95 5.85
C LEU A 37 16.24 41.87 4.67
N VAL A 38 17.47 41.73 4.14
CA VAL A 38 18.04 42.67 3.15
C VAL A 38 18.40 41.98 1.82
N GLY A 39 18.44 40.65 1.79
CA GLY A 39 18.90 39.90 0.62
C GLY A 39 18.04 40.06 -0.62
N LYS A 40 16.74 40.40 -0.48
CA LYS A 40 15.87 40.67 -1.64
C LYS A 40 16.33 41.90 -2.45
N ASP A 41 16.89 42.91 -1.78
CA ASP A 41 17.28 44.18 -2.41
C ASP A 41 18.76 44.18 -2.85
N VAL A 42 19.63 43.46 -2.13
CA VAL A 42 21.09 43.46 -2.37
C VAL A 42 21.56 42.26 -3.20
N ALA A 43 20.90 41.10 -3.08
CA ALA A 43 21.28 39.88 -3.79
C ALA A 43 20.04 39.05 -4.19
N PRO A 44 19.24 39.50 -5.19
CA PRO A 44 18.01 38.83 -5.60
C PRO A 44 18.23 37.36 -6.01
N TRP A 45 19.41 37.06 -6.58
CA TRP A 45 19.84 35.72 -6.99
C TRP A 45 20.12 34.76 -5.83
N ALA A 46 20.40 35.28 -4.63
CA ALA A 46 20.65 34.48 -3.42
C ALA A 46 19.35 34.17 -2.66
N VAL A 47 18.30 34.97 -2.86
CA VAL A 47 16.99 34.79 -2.21
C VAL A 47 15.97 34.12 -3.13
N VAL A 48 16.01 34.40 -4.43
CA VAL A 48 15.13 33.78 -5.43
C VAL A 48 15.92 32.72 -6.19
N TYR A 49 15.48 31.46 -6.04
CA TYR A 49 16.08 30.34 -6.76
C TYR A 49 16.05 30.59 -8.28
N PRO A 50 17.19 30.46 -8.98
CA PRO A 50 17.27 30.72 -10.40
C PRO A 50 16.53 29.63 -11.18
N LYS A 51 15.36 29.98 -11.74
CA LYS A 51 14.49 29.08 -12.53
C LYS A 51 15.20 28.40 -13.71
N GLY A 52 16.27 28.98 -14.24
CA GLY A 52 17.05 28.39 -15.33
C GLY A 52 17.88 27.16 -14.93
N MET A 53 18.10 26.94 -13.63
CA MET A 53 18.77 25.74 -13.10
C MET A 53 17.78 24.66 -12.65
N GLU A 54 16.47 24.85 -12.86
CA GLU A 54 15.48 23.82 -12.60
C GLU A 54 15.63 22.70 -13.64
N LEU A 55 15.97 21.50 -13.18
CA LEU A 55 15.94 20.31 -14.03
C LEU A 55 14.49 20.14 -14.53
N PRO A 56 14.25 20.10 -15.86
CA PRO A 56 12.90 20.02 -16.42
C PRO A 56 12.34 18.59 -16.35
N ALA A 57 12.55 17.88 -15.24
CA ALA A 57 12.14 16.51 -15.01
C ALA A 57 10.64 16.32 -15.22
N ALA A 58 9.82 17.29 -14.77
CA ALA A 58 8.37 17.26 -14.99
C ALA A 58 8.01 17.18 -16.48
N LYS A 59 8.68 17.97 -17.34
CA LYS A 59 8.42 17.95 -18.79
C LYS A 59 8.81 16.60 -19.40
N TRP A 60 9.96 16.05 -19.02
CA TRP A 60 10.42 14.76 -19.53
C TRP A 60 9.50 13.62 -19.10
N ILE A 61 9.05 13.62 -17.83
CA ILE A 61 8.12 12.61 -17.31
C ILE A 61 6.77 12.73 -18.01
N SER A 62 6.22 13.93 -18.14
CA SER A 62 4.94 14.14 -18.84
C SER A 62 5.02 13.72 -20.30
N GLN A 63 6.11 14.07 -21.02
CA GLN A 63 6.32 13.64 -22.40
C GLN A 63 6.43 12.11 -22.51
N GLY A 64 7.19 11.48 -21.62
CA GLY A 64 7.31 10.02 -21.57
C GLY A 64 5.97 9.33 -21.26
N MET A 65 5.17 9.90 -20.37
CA MET A 65 3.83 9.39 -20.04
C MET A 65 2.88 9.51 -21.22
N ASN A 66 2.86 10.66 -21.90
CA ASN A 66 2.01 10.85 -23.08
C ASN A 66 2.39 9.89 -24.20
N TRP A 67 3.68 9.75 -24.50
CA TRP A 67 4.15 8.75 -25.45
C TRP A 67 3.72 7.32 -25.06
N LEU A 68 3.80 6.99 -23.77
CA LEU A 68 3.40 5.67 -23.28
C LEU A 68 1.90 5.40 -23.45
N VAL A 69 1.05 6.39 -23.24
CA VAL A 69 -0.41 6.25 -23.33
C VAL A 69 -0.90 6.31 -24.78
N ASP A 70 -0.35 7.25 -25.57
CA ASP A 70 -0.88 7.59 -26.88
C ASP A 70 -0.21 6.83 -28.03
N ASP A 71 1.11 6.59 -27.94
CA ASP A 71 1.93 6.12 -29.07
C ASP A 71 2.52 4.72 -28.87
N ALA A 72 2.62 4.22 -27.63
CA ALA A 72 3.27 2.95 -27.35
C ALA A 72 2.44 1.75 -27.84
N THR A 73 2.95 1.09 -28.87
CA THR A 73 2.34 -0.11 -29.46
C THR A 73 3.29 -1.30 -29.33
N PHE A 74 2.73 -2.47 -28.95
CA PHE A 74 3.47 -3.73 -28.84
C PHE A 74 3.31 -4.59 -30.11
N GLY A 75 2.99 -3.96 -31.23
CA GLY A 75 2.69 -4.60 -32.51
C GLY A 75 1.28 -5.21 -32.59
N LEU A 76 0.84 -5.94 -31.57
CA LEU A 76 -0.48 -6.60 -31.54
C LEU A 76 -1.57 -5.81 -30.81
N PHE A 77 -1.19 -4.95 -29.87
CA PHE A 77 -2.10 -4.15 -29.05
C PHE A 77 -1.38 -2.89 -28.56
N THR A 78 -2.14 -1.88 -28.19
CA THR A 78 -1.62 -0.63 -27.59
C THR A 78 -1.39 -0.80 -26.09
N PHE A 79 -0.53 0.03 -25.52
CA PHE A 79 -0.33 0.03 -24.07
C PHE A 79 -1.62 0.35 -23.31
N THR A 80 -2.44 1.28 -23.82
CA THR A 80 -3.76 1.60 -23.26
C THR A 80 -4.74 0.44 -23.33
N GLU A 81 -4.70 -0.38 -24.39
CA GLU A 81 -5.51 -1.61 -24.45
C GLU A 81 -5.08 -2.63 -23.40
N MET A 82 -3.77 -2.77 -23.17
CA MET A 82 -3.25 -3.65 -22.11
C MET A 82 -3.69 -3.19 -20.72
N THR A 83 -3.57 -1.89 -20.42
CA THR A 83 -3.99 -1.36 -19.11
C THR A 83 -5.50 -1.48 -18.93
N ARG A 84 -6.29 -1.25 -19.97
CA ARG A 84 -7.75 -1.48 -19.97
C ARG A 84 -8.11 -2.95 -19.80
N ALA A 85 -7.37 -3.88 -20.40
CA ALA A 85 -7.60 -5.31 -20.21
C ALA A 85 -7.36 -5.72 -18.75
N ILE A 86 -6.29 -5.22 -18.13
CA ILE A 86 -6.03 -5.43 -16.70
C ILE A 86 -7.13 -4.77 -15.85
N ALA A 87 -7.56 -3.56 -16.20
CA ALA A 87 -8.66 -2.87 -15.53
C ALA A 87 -9.93 -3.70 -15.57
N ALA A 88 -10.29 -4.25 -16.74
CA ALA A 88 -11.49 -5.07 -16.92
C ALA A 88 -11.47 -6.34 -16.05
N VAL A 89 -10.31 -6.98 -15.91
CA VAL A 89 -10.15 -8.16 -15.03
C VAL A 89 -10.48 -7.83 -13.57
N VAL A 90 -10.18 -6.61 -13.12
CA VAL A 90 -10.49 -6.12 -11.77
C VAL A 90 -11.92 -5.58 -11.68
N GLU A 91 -12.39 -4.92 -12.73
CA GLU A 91 -13.68 -4.25 -12.80
C GLU A 91 -14.85 -5.23 -12.81
N VAL A 92 -14.74 -6.34 -13.53
CA VAL A 92 -15.79 -7.36 -13.62
C VAL A 92 -16.16 -7.92 -12.23
N PRO A 93 -15.24 -8.47 -11.42
CA PRO A 93 -15.60 -8.96 -10.09
C PRO A 93 -16.05 -7.82 -9.16
N TYR A 94 -15.51 -6.61 -9.32
CA TYR A 94 -15.92 -5.45 -8.53
C TYR A 94 -17.36 -5.05 -8.82
N THR A 95 -17.74 -4.91 -10.09
CA THR A 95 -19.10 -4.55 -10.52
C THR A 95 -20.09 -5.64 -10.13
N ILE A 96 -19.72 -6.91 -10.21
CA ILE A 96 -20.56 -8.01 -9.69
C ILE A 96 -20.76 -7.86 -8.19
N ALA A 97 -19.69 -7.68 -7.41
CA ALA A 97 -19.79 -7.51 -5.96
C ALA A 97 -20.63 -6.28 -5.58
N LEU A 98 -20.45 -5.16 -6.28
CA LEU A 98 -21.21 -3.93 -6.06
C LEU A 98 -22.68 -4.08 -6.44
N SER A 99 -22.96 -4.76 -7.55
CA SER A 99 -24.32 -5.04 -8.01
C SER A 99 -25.07 -5.92 -7.01
N VAL A 100 -24.41 -6.94 -6.48
CA VAL A 100 -24.99 -7.82 -5.45
C VAL A 100 -25.24 -7.08 -4.13
N LEU A 101 -24.33 -6.20 -3.71
CA LEU A 101 -24.38 -5.55 -2.39
C LEU A 101 -25.14 -4.22 -2.35
N SER A 102 -25.18 -3.46 -3.45
CA SER A 102 -25.67 -2.08 -3.43
C SER A 102 -26.55 -1.69 -4.61
N THR A 103 -26.09 -1.84 -5.86
CA THR A 103 -26.76 -1.20 -7.02
C THR A 103 -27.83 -2.08 -7.66
N GLY A 104 -27.78 -3.39 -7.47
CA GLY A 104 -28.52 -4.35 -8.29
C GLY A 104 -27.88 -4.52 -9.66
N PHE A 105 -28.34 -5.51 -10.41
CA PHE A 105 -27.94 -5.70 -11.80
C PHE A 105 -28.82 -4.81 -12.67
N MET A 106 -28.21 -3.79 -13.27
CA MET A 106 -28.86 -2.82 -14.14
C MET A 106 -28.47 -3.12 -15.59
N GLN A 107 -29.42 -2.98 -16.53
CA GLN A 107 -29.18 -3.09 -17.96
C GLN A 107 -29.49 -1.75 -18.65
N GLY A 108 -28.51 -1.19 -19.35
CA GLY A 108 -28.59 0.12 -19.99
C GLY A 108 -27.79 1.19 -19.24
N GLU A 109 -27.67 2.37 -19.86
CA GLU A 109 -26.94 3.51 -19.31
C GLU A 109 -27.88 4.67 -18.98
N GLY A 110 -27.57 5.41 -17.91
CA GLY A 110 -28.28 6.63 -17.54
C GLY A 110 -29.70 6.41 -17.03
N SER A 111 -30.60 7.33 -17.36
CA SER A 111 -32.00 7.35 -16.88
C SER A 111 -32.86 6.20 -17.40
N ASN A 112 -32.39 5.48 -18.43
CA ASN A 112 -33.11 4.37 -19.06
C ASN A 112 -32.64 3.00 -18.55
N ALA A 113 -31.77 2.96 -17.53
CA ALA A 113 -31.28 1.71 -16.98
C ALA A 113 -32.42 0.94 -16.29
N VAL A 114 -32.73 -0.25 -16.82
CA VAL A 114 -33.75 -1.13 -16.27
C VAL A 114 -33.11 -2.08 -15.25
N GLN A 115 -33.70 -2.17 -14.06
CA GLN A 115 -33.23 -3.08 -13.02
C GLN A 115 -33.68 -4.50 -13.36
N LEU A 116 -32.72 -5.38 -13.69
CA LEU A 116 -32.97 -6.80 -13.93
C LEU A 116 -33.14 -7.55 -12.62
N LEU A 117 -32.22 -7.34 -11.67
CA LEU A 117 -32.21 -7.99 -10.37
C LEU A 117 -31.95 -6.97 -9.27
N PRO A 118 -32.77 -6.93 -8.22
CA PRO A 118 -32.53 -6.05 -7.08
C PRO A 118 -31.27 -6.49 -6.31
N PRO A 119 -30.57 -5.54 -5.64
CA PRO A 119 -29.48 -5.88 -4.74
C PRO A 119 -30.00 -6.72 -3.55
N LEU A 120 -29.09 -7.40 -2.86
CA LEU A 120 -29.41 -8.08 -1.62
C LEU A 120 -30.00 -7.09 -0.61
N SER A 121 -31.04 -7.52 0.11
CA SER A 121 -31.60 -6.70 1.17
C SER A 121 -30.54 -6.47 2.25
N TRP A 122 -30.51 -5.26 2.82
CA TRP A 122 -29.55 -4.90 3.86
C TRP A 122 -29.63 -5.85 5.07
N VAL A 123 -30.83 -6.34 5.38
CA VAL A 123 -31.07 -7.37 6.41
C VAL A 123 -30.41 -8.69 6.04
N ALA A 124 -30.51 -9.13 4.78
CA ALA A 124 -29.87 -10.35 4.30
C ALA A 124 -28.33 -10.23 4.35
N VAL A 125 -27.78 -9.08 3.99
CA VAL A 125 -26.33 -8.82 4.09
C VAL A 125 -25.87 -8.90 5.55
N ILE A 126 -26.57 -8.23 6.48
CA ILE A 126 -26.25 -8.30 7.91
C ILE A 126 -26.33 -9.73 8.42
N ALA A 127 -27.38 -10.47 8.06
CA ALA A 127 -27.55 -11.86 8.48
C ALA A 127 -26.41 -12.76 7.93
N LEU A 128 -26.03 -12.59 6.66
CA LEU A 128 -24.98 -13.37 6.03
C LEU A 128 -23.61 -13.10 6.68
N VAL A 129 -23.27 -11.83 6.89
CA VAL A 129 -21.98 -11.48 7.51
C VAL A 129 -21.96 -11.87 8.99
N ALA A 130 -23.08 -11.73 9.73
CA ALA A 130 -23.18 -12.22 11.10
C ALA A 130 -23.05 -13.75 11.18
N LEU A 131 -23.64 -14.48 10.23
CA LEU A 131 -23.50 -15.94 10.13
C LEU A 131 -22.05 -16.35 9.80
N ALA A 132 -21.39 -15.62 8.89
CA ALA A 132 -19.96 -15.82 8.61
C ALA A 132 -19.11 -15.58 9.87
N GLY A 133 -19.41 -14.52 10.64
CA GLY A 133 -18.79 -14.26 11.93
C GLY A 133 -19.06 -15.36 12.96
N TYR A 134 -20.25 -15.92 12.99
CA TYR A 134 -20.60 -17.06 13.85
C TYR A 134 -19.75 -18.29 13.53
N TYR A 135 -19.57 -18.60 12.24
CA TYR A 135 -18.75 -19.74 11.82
C TYR A 135 -17.26 -19.52 12.11
N ALA A 136 -16.75 -18.30 11.96
CA ALA A 136 -15.33 -18.00 12.15
C ALA A 136 -14.91 -17.87 13.64
N GLY A 137 -15.77 -17.31 14.49
CA GLY A 137 -15.40 -16.94 15.87
C GLY A 137 -16.51 -17.07 16.90
N GLY A 138 -17.63 -17.71 16.56
CA GLY A 138 -18.76 -17.96 17.45
C GLY A 138 -19.67 -16.74 17.68
N ARG A 139 -20.54 -16.85 18.69
CA ARG A 139 -21.61 -15.87 18.97
C ARG A 139 -21.13 -14.45 19.20
N ARG A 140 -19.98 -14.28 19.88
CA ARG A 140 -19.44 -12.94 20.20
C ARG A 140 -19.03 -12.18 18.94
N LEU A 141 -18.36 -12.85 18.01
CA LEU A 141 -17.95 -12.26 16.74
C LEU A 141 -19.17 -11.96 15.85
N ALA A 142 -20.13 -12.88 15.79
CA ALA A 142 -21.38 -12.68 15.06
C ALA A 142 -22.13 -11.42 15.51
N LEU A 143 -22.27 -11.24 16.83
CA LEU A 143 -22.91 -10.06 17.41
C LEU A 143 -22.12 -8.80 17.12
N LEU A 144 -20.79 -8.82 17.30
CA LEU A 144 -19.94 -7.67 17.00
C LEU A 144 -20.10 -7.21 15.55
N VAL A 145 -19.96 -8.13 14.60
CA VAL A 145 -20.03 -7.82 13.17
C VAL A 145 -21.44 -7.38 12.76
N GLY A 146 -22.48 -8.05 13.25
CA GLY A 146 -23.86 -7.65 13.02
C GLY A 146 -24.15 -6.23 13.54
N LEU A 147 -23.67 -5.89 14.74
CA LEU A 147 -23.81 -4.55 15.31
C LEU A 147 -23.02 -3.49 14.52
N CYS A 148 -21.82 -3.80 14.02
CA CYS A 148 -21.07 -2.89 13.16
C CYS A 148 -21.81 -2.57 11.85
N PHE A 149 -22.41 -3.57 11.20
CA PHE A 149 -23.19 -3.31 9.98
C PHE A 149 -24.52 -2.59 10.27
N LEU A 150 -25.19 -2.92 11.39
CA LEU A 150 -26.36 -2.18 11.86
C LEU A 150 -26.03 -0.71 12.13
N TYR A 151 -24.86 -0.44 12.72
CA TYR A 151 -24.37 0.92 12.91
C TYR A 151 -24.21 1.66 11.58
N LEU A 152 -23.59 1.05 10.56
CA LEU A 152 -23.46 1.67 9.24
C LEU A 152 -24.82 2.00 8.60
N ALA A 153 -25.80 1.10 8.77
CA ALA A 153 -27.16 1.33 8.31
C ALA A 153 -27.84 2.48 9.06
N ALA A 154 -27.72 2.53 10.39
CA ALA A 154 -28.33 3.55 11.24
C ALA A 154 -27.81 4.97 10.95
N PHE A 155 -26.54 5.10 10.58
CA PHE A 155 -25.91 6.38 10.24
C PHE A 155 -26.01 6.74 8.74
N GLY A 156 -26.75 5.97 7.95
CA GLY A 156 -26.95 6.23 6.52
C GLY A 156 -25.69 6.07 5.67
N GLN A 157 -24.67 5.35 6.15
CA GLN A 157 -23.42 5.10 5.44
C GLN A 157 -23.41 3.76 4.69
N TRP A 158 -24.59 3.15 4.49
CA TRP A 158 -24.71 1.82 3.90
C TRP A 158 -24.11 1.73 2.49
N GLN A 159 -24.52 2.62 1.58
CA GLN A 159 -24.06 2.62 0.19
C GLN A 159 -22.55 2.82 0.09
N SER A 160 -22.00 3.80 0.81
CA SER A 160 -20.56 4.06 0.85
C SER A 160 -19.80 2.86 1.41
N ALA A 161 -20.30 2.24 2.49
CA ALA A 161 -19.69 1.05 3.07
C ALA A 161 -19.74 -0.16 2.13
N MET A 162 -20.84 -0.37 1.40
CA MET A 162 -20.94 -1.45 0.42
C MET A 162 -19.98 -1.24 -0.75
N GLN A 163 -19.78 0.00 -1.21
CA GLN A 163 -18.75 0.30 -2.22
C GLN A 163 -17.35 -0.07 -1.73
N THR A 164 -17.00 0.29 -0.49
CA THR A 164 -15.69 -0.07 0.09
C THR A 164 -15.56 -1.57 0.33
N LEU A 165 -16.64 -2.24 0.76
CA LEU A 165 -16.64 -3.69 0.93
C LEU A 165 -16.43 -4.41 -0.40
N SER A 166 -17.12 -3.97 -1.47
CA SER A 166 -16.94 -4.50 -2.82
C SER A 166 -15.51 -4.32 -3.33
N SER A 167 -14.88 -3.16 -3.08
CA SER A 167 -13.50 -2.93 -3.50
C SER A 167 -12.52 -3.83 -2.73
N ILE A 168 -12.67 -3.96 -1.41
CA ILE A 168 -11.83 -4.80 -0.56
C ILE A 168 -11.98 -6.29 -0.91
N LEU A 169 -13.20 -6.76 -1.18
CA LEU A 169 -13.46 -8.15 -1.59
C LEU A 169 -12.72 -8.56 -2.86
N VAL A 170 -12.38 -7.59 -3.72
CA VAL A 170 -11.58 -7.82 -4.94
C VAL A 170 -10.09 -7.57 -4.69
N ALA A 171 -9.76 -6.46 -4.02
CA ALA A 171 -8.37 -6.04 -3.77
C ALA A 171 -7.61 -7.06 -2.93
N VAL A 172 -8.21 -7.55 -1.82
CA VAL A 172 -7.52 -8.42 -0.86
C VAL A 172 -7.10 -9.75 -1.49
N PRO A 173 -7.98 -10.53 -2.15
CA PRO A 173 -7.56 -11.79 -2.79
C PRO A 173 -6.46 -11.59 -3.83
N ILE A 174 -6.54 -10.53 -4.64
CA ILE A 174 -5.54 -10.22 -5.66
C ILE A 174 -4.21 -9.83 -4.99
N GLY A 175 -4.23 -8.97 -3.98
CA GLY A 175 -3.05 -8.54 -3.23
C GLY A 175 -2.38 -9.69 -2.47
N VAL A 176 -3.18 -10.56 -1.83
CA VAL A 176 -2.69 -11.77 -1.16
C VAL A 176 -2.07 -12.74 -2.16
N ALA A 177 -2.75 -13.03 -3.27
CA ALA A 177 -2.25 -13.95 -4.28
C ALA A 177 -0.97 -13.42 -4.95
N GLY A 178 -0.97 -12.15 -5.37
CA GLY A 178 0.19 -11.47 -5.95
C GLY A 178 1.37 -11.42 -4.97
N GLY A 179 1.11 -10.99 -3.74
CA GLY A 179 2.14 -10.93 -2.70
C GLY A 179 2.71 -12.30 -2.33
N LEU A 180 1.87 -13.34 -2.25
CA LEU A 180 2.30 -14.72 -2.03
C LEU A 180 3.18 -15.23 -3.19
N VAL A 181 2.77 -15.02 -4.43
CA VAL A 181 3.51 -15.48 -5.61
C VAL A 181 4.87 -14.76 -5.71
N LEU A 182 4.89 -13.44 -5.55
CA LEU A 182 6.12 -12.65 -5.55
C LEU A 182 7.04 -13.00 -4.38
N GLY A 183 6.47 -13.26 -3.20
CA GLY A 183 7.22 -13.71 -2.03
C GLY A 183 7.84 -15.11 -2.22
N LEU A 184 7.10 -16.05 -2.80
CA LEU A 184 7.62 -17.38 -3.15
C LEU A 184 8.72 -17.30 -4.21
N ALA A 185 8.58 -16.41 -5.20
CA ALA A 185 9.60 -16.14 -6.20
C ALA A 185 10.86 -15.51 -5.57
N GLY A 186 10.69 -14.56 -4.64
CA GLY A 186 11.76 -13.97 -3.83
C GLY A 186 12.55 -15.03 -3.06
N TYR A 187 11.84 -15.89 -2.34
CA TYR A 187 12.46 -17.01 -1.61
C TYR A 187 13.22 -17.96 -2.56
N ARG A 188 12.71 -18.21 -3.76
CA ARG A 188 13.33 -19.14 -4.72
C ARG A 188 14.57 -18.56 -5.39
N TRP A 189 14.58 -17.26 -5.64
CA TRP A 189 15.62 -16.60 -6.44
C TRP A 189 16.20 -15.39 -5.68
N PRO A 190 17.35 -15.55 -5.00
CA PRO A 190 17.96 -14.46 -4.23
C PRO A 190 18.27 -13.20 -5.04
N ARG A 191 18.56 -13.35 -6.35
CA ARG A 191 18.75 -12.20 -7.26
C ARG A 191 17.44 -11.45 -7.50
N PHE A 192 16.34 -12.17 -7.68
CA PHE A 192 15.00 -11.58 -7.85
C PHE A 192 14.60 -10.82 -6.58
N GLU A 193 14.82 -11.42 -5.40
CA GLU A 193 14.58 -10.75 -4.12
C GLU A 193 15.37 -9.44 -3.98
N ARG A 194 16.67 -9.45 -4.34
CA ARG A 194 17.53 -8.27 -4.26
C ARG A 194 17.04 -7.11 -5.13
N VAL A 195 16.52 -7.41 -6.32
CA VAL A 195 15.95 -6.40 -7.24
C VAL A 195 14.57 -5.95 -6.78
N MET A 196 13.77 -6.86 -6.25
CA MET A 196 12.41 -6.57 -5.79
C MET A 196 12.39 -5.71 -4.52
N ARG A 197 13.32 -5.91 -3.58
CA ARG A 197 13.42 -5.14 -2.32
C ARG A 197 13.28 -3.61 -2.49
N PRO A 198 14.09 -2.92 -3.31
CA PRO A 198 13.96 -1.46 -3.47
C PRO A 198 12.61 -1.05 -4.10
N VAL A 199 12.01 -1.89 -4.95
CA VAL A 199 10.68 -1.63 -5.51
C VAL A 199 9.63 -1.69 -4.40
N LEU A 200 9.69 -2.71 -3.54
CA LEU A 200 8.78 -2.83 -2.40
C LEU A 200 8.97 -1.69 -1.39
N ASP A 201 10.20 -1.25 -1.17
CA ASP A 201 10.50 -0.07 -0.34
C ASP A 201 9.85 1.18 -0.94
N LEU A 202 10.04 1.41 -2.24
CA LEU A 202 9.45 2.55 -2.94
C LEU A 202 7.92 2.55 -2.84
N MET A 203 7.28 1.40 -3.08
CA MET A 203 5.82 1.24 -2.99
C MET A 203 5.26 1.62 -1.61
N GLN A 204 6.04 1.44 -0.53
CA GLN A 204 5.62 1.80 0.83
C GLN A 204 5.99 3.23 1.24
N THR A 205 7.08 3.78 0.71
CA THR A 205 7.58 5.10 1.14
C THR A 205 7.03 6.26 0.32
N VAL A 206 6.59 6.01 -0.91
CA VAL A 206 5.98 7.07 -1.74
C VAL A 206 4.62 7.44 -1.15
N PRO A 207 4.23 8.72 -1.10
CA PRO A 207 2.90 9.11 -0.65
C PRO A 207 1.82 8.69 -1.65
N ILE A 208 0.74 8.06 -1.16
CA ILE A 208 -0.64 8.41 -1.53
C ILE A 208 -0.89 8.96 -2.95
N PHE A 209 -1.02 10.28 -2.92
CA PHE A 209 -1.36 11.14 -4.02
C PHE A 209 -0.32 11.15 -5.15
N ALA A 210 0.95 10.82 -4.87
CA ALA A 210 2.00 10.85 -5.89
C ALA A 210 1.84 9.71 -6.91
N TYR A 211 1.39 8.52 -6.49
CA TYR A 211 1.05 7.43 -7.41
C TYR A 211 -0.39 7.47 -7.91
N LEU A 212 -1.29 8.19 -7.25
CA LEU A 212 -2.68 8.34 -7.71
C LEU A 212 -2.74 8.95 -9.12
N VAL A 213 -1.95 9.99 -9.40
CA VAL A 213 -1.91 10.65 -10.72
C VAL A 213 -1.60 9.67 -11.85
N PRO A 214 -0.45 8.95 -11.85
CA PRO A 214 -0.17 7.99 -12.91
C PRO A 214 -1.18 6.84 -12.94
N ILE A 215 -1.71 6.36 -11.81
CA ILE A 215 -2.74 5.31 -11.81
C ILE A 215 -4.01 5.79 -12.54
N LEU A 216 -4.45 7.02 -12.31
CA LEU A 216 -5.62 7.57 -12.99
C LEU A 216 -5.40 7.76 -14.49
N PHE A 217 -4.19 8.13 -14.93
CA PHE A 217 -3.85 8.19 -16.35
C PHE A 217 -3.87 6.79 -17.00
N LEU A 218 -3.39 5.77 -16.28
CA LEU A 218 -3.26 4.41 -16.81
C LEU A 218 -4.56 3.61 -16.80
N PHE A 219 -5.33 3.73 -15.72
CA PHE A 219 -6.53 2.92 -15.45
C PHE A 219 -7.83 3.72 -15.53
N GLY A 220 -7.75 5.03 -15.74
CA GLY A 220 -8.90 5.92 -15.80
C GLY A 220 -9.43 6.32 -14.42
N PHE A 221 -10.49 7.14 -14.44
CA PHE A 221 -11.20 7.54 -13.23
C PHE A 221 -12.22 6.47 -12.85
N GLY A 222 -12.19 6.03 -11.59
CA GLY A 222 -13.21 5.14 -11.05
C GLY A 222 -12.71 4.22 -9.93
N PRO A 223 -13.54 3.26 -9.51
CA PRO A 223 -13.21 2.33 -8.43
C PRO A 223 -12.05 1.38 -8.75
N VAL A 224 -11.78 1.13 -10.04
CA VAL A 224 -10.66 0.28 -10.45
C VAL A 224 -9.32 0.91 -10.05
N ALA A 225 -9.18 2.23 -10.22
CA ALA A 225 -7.98 2.95 -9.85
C ALA A 225 -7.70 2.86 -8.33
N SER A 226 -8.74 2.96 -7.50
CA SER A 226 -8.57 2.81 -6.04
C SER A 226 -8.20 1.38 -5.66
N ILE A 227 -8.82 0.36 -6.28
CA ILE A 227 -8.47 -1.05 -6.06
C ILE A 227 -7.00 -1.32 -6.43
N VAL A 228 -6.55 -0.84 -7.58
CA VAL A 228 -5.16 -1.00 -8.03
C VAL A 228 -4.19 -0.30 -7.06
N ALA A 229 -4.51 0.92 -6.63
CA ALA A 229 -3.70 1.65 -5.66
C ALA A 229 -3.60 0.88 -4.32
N THR A 230 -4.72 0.34 -3.81
CA THR A 230 -4.74 -0.48 -2.60
C THR A 230 -3.89 -1.75 -2.76
N ILE A 231 -3.99 -2.45 -3.90
CA ILE A 231 -3.17 -3.65 -4.16
C ILE A 231 -1.68 -3.29 -4.13
N ILE A 232 -1.28 -2.21 -4.79
CA ILE A 232 0.12 -1.75 -4.80
C ILE A 232 0.58 -1.47 -3.37
N TYR A 233 -0.21 -0.76 -2.58
CA TYR A 233 0.17 -0.41 -1.21
C TYR A 233 0.22 -1.62 -0.26
N ALA A 234 -0.68 -2.58 -0.43
CA ALA A 234 -0.81 -3.75 0.45
C ALA A 234 0.09 -4.93 0.07
N MET A 235 0.62 -5.01 -1.16
CA MET A 235 1.49 -6.11 -1.59
C MET A 235 2.84 -6.22 -0.84
N PRO A 236 3.61 -5.13 -0.61
CA PRO A 236 4.91 -5.20 0.03
C PRO A 236 4.99 -5.96 1.37
N PRO A 237 4.10 -5.72 2.36
CA PRO A 237 4.13 -6.50 3.60
C PRO A 237 3.79 -7.97 3.36
N MET A 238 2.86 -8.28 2.45
CA MET A 238 2.56 -9.67 2.11
C MET A 238 3.77 -10.40 1.52
N VAL A 239 4.50 -9.76 0.61
CA VAL A 239 5.72 -10.31 0.00
C VAL A 239 6.79 -10.59 1.07
N ARG A 240 7.03 -9.63 1.96
CA ARG A 240 8.03 -9.75 3.04
C ARG A 240 7.65 -10.85 4.02
N VAL A 241 6.40 -10.85 4.50
CA VAL A 241 5.91 -11.87 5.42
C VAL A 241 5.94 -13.25 4.77
N THR A 242 5.65 -13.37 3.48
CA THR A 242 5.78 -14.64 2.75
C THR A 242 7.21 -15.16 2.76
N ILE A 243 8.19 -14.32 2.42
CA ILE A 243 9.60 -14.73 2.42
C ILE A 243 10.03 -15.20 3.82
N LEU A 244 9.72 -14.41 4.85
CA LEU A 244 10.06 -14.74 6.24
C LEU A 244 9.34 -16.01 6.72
N ALA A 245 8.06 -16.17 6.41
CA ALA A 245 7.28 -17.33 6.83
C ALA A 245 7.77 -18.64 6.20
N ILE A 246 8.21 -18.59 4.93
CA ILE A 246 8.76 -19.76 4.24
C ILE A 246 10.18 -20.07 4.73
N GLN A 247 11.00 -19.05 5.01
CA GLN A 247 12.33 -19.24 5.62
C GLN A 247 12.26 -19.82 7.03
N ALA A 248 11.18 -19.52 7.78
CA ALA A 248 10.96 -20.05 9.12
C ALA A 248 10.51 -21.53 9.15
N VAL A 249 10.27 -22.16 8.00
CA VAL A 249 9.92 -23.59 7.94
C VAL A 249 11.16 -24.43 8.31
N PRO A 250 11.08 -25.34 9.31
CA PRO A 250 12.22 -26.16 9.73
C PRO A 250 12.82 -26.97 8.58
N GLY A 251 14.15 -27.12 8.59
CA GLY A 251 14.88 -27.83 7.52
C GLY A 251 14.47 -29.29 7.38
N GLU A 252 14.13 -29.93 8.50
CA GLU A 252 13.70 -31.33 8.59
C GLU A 252 12.44 -31.60 7.75
N VAL A 253 11.54 -30.61 7.64
CA VAL A 253 10.33 -30.70 6.80
C VAL A 253 10.72 -30.74 5.31
N GLN A 254 11.75 -30.00 4.92
CA GLN A 254 12.27 -30.01 3.56
C GLN A 254 13.02 -31.30 3.26
N ASP A 255 13.79 -31.82 4.21
CA ASP A 255 14.51 -33.08 4.06
C ASP A 255 13.54 -34.26 3.92
N LEU A 256 12.50 -34.32 4.75
CA LEU A 256 11.42 -35.30 4.62
C LEU A 256 10.78 -35.26 3.22
N GLY A 257 10.45 -34.06 2.73
CA GLY A 257 9.87 -33.93 1.38
C GLY A 257 10.82 -34.39 0.27
N ARG A 258 12.13 -34.21 0.42
CA ARG A 258 13.14 -34.74 -0.53
C ARG A 258 13.21 -36.26 -0.48
N MET A 259 13.18 -36.85 0.72
CA MET A 259 13.18 -38.31 0.90
C MET A 259 11.94 -38.99 0.29
N ILE A 260 10.78 -38.31 0.33
CA ILE A 260 9.53 -38.77 -0.30
C ILE A 260 9.55 -38.57 -1.84
N GLY A 261 10.57 -37.92 -2.40
CA GLY A 261 10.68 -37.68 -3.84
C GLY A 261 9.84 -36.52 -4.36
N CYS A 262 9.53 -35.52 -3.51
CA CYS A 262 8.77 -34.35 -3.95
C CYS A 262 9.52 -33.55 -5.01
N THR A 263 8.87 -33.31 -6.15
CA THR A 263 9.33 -32.32 -7.14
C THR A 263 9.37 -30.92 -6.53
N ARG A 264 10.13 -29.99 -7.14
CA ARG A 264 10.23 -28.59 -6.66
C ARG A 264 8.86 -27.91 -6.50
N ARG A 265 7.92 -28.17 -7.42
CA ARG A 265 6.56 -27.60 -7.37
C ARG A 265 5.76 -28.18 -6.22
N GLN A 266 5.84 -29.51 -6.00
CA GLN A 266 5.20 -30.18 -4.88
C GLN A 266 5.79 -29.74 -3.54
N MET A 267 7.11 -29.63 -3.43
CA MET A 267 7.78 -29.12 -2.23
C MET A 267 7.26 -27.72 -1.85
N THR A 268 7.04 -26.85 -2.84
CA THR A 268 6.55 -25.49 -2.58
C THR A 268 5.09 -25.50 -2.13
N TRP A 269 4.20 -26.04 -2.96
CA TRP A 269 2.75 -25.87 -2.78
C TRP A 269 2.13 -26.89 -1.84
N LYS A 270 2.71 -28.08 -1.70
CA LYS A 270 2.17 -29.16 -0.86
C LYS A 270 2.88 -29.31 0.48
N VAL A 271 4.11 -28.79 0.63
CA VAL A 271 4.90 -28.93 1.85
C VAL A 271 5.15 -27.56 2.49
N MET A 272 5.93 -26.69 1.87
CA MET A 272 6.36 -25.43 2.50
C MET A 272 5.20 -24.45 2.75
N VAL A 273 4.35 -24.18 1.74
CA VAL A 273 3.22 -23.24 1.89
C VAL A 273 2.23 -23.70 2.98
N PRO A 274 1.80 -24.98 3.02
CA PRO A 274 0.97 -25.50 4.12
C PRO A 274 1.65 -25.44 5.50
N SER A 275 2.95 -25.73 5.58
CA SER A 275 3.71 -25.65 6.83
C SER A 275 3.86 -24.21 7.34
N ALA A 276 4.00 -23.24 6.44
CA ALA A 276 4.11 -21.82 6.75
C ALA A 276 2.76 -21.11 6.98
N ARG A 277 1.62 -21.82 6.90
CA ARG A 277 0.28 -21.22 6.87
C ARG A 277 0.01 -20.17 7.95
N ARG A 278 0.49 -20.41 9.18
CA ARG A 278 0.28 -19.48 10.30
C ARG A 278 1.03 -18.17 10.09
N GLY A 279 2.26 -18.24 9.59
CA GLY A 279 3.04 -17.06 9.22
C GLY A 279 2.43 -16.32 8.02
N LEU A 280 1.96 -17.05 7.00
CA LEU A 280 1.28 -16.45 5.85
C LEU A 280 0.00 -15.69 6.25
N MET A 281 -0.75 -16.19 7.23
CA MET A 281 -1.96 -15.50 7.74
C MET A 281 -1.65 -14.15 8.40
N VAL A 282 -0.45 -13.95 8.93
CA VAL A 282 -0.01 -12.61 9.40
C VAL A 282 0.06 -11.65 8.22
N GLY A 283 0.58 -12.11 7.08
CA GLY A 283 0.65 -11.32 5.84
C GLY A 283 -0.73 -11.00 5.31
N VAL A 284 -1.65 -11.97 5.29
CA VAL A 284 -3.05 -11.77 4.90
C VAL A 284 -3.71 -10.69 5.77
N ASN A 285 -3.49 -10.74 7.08
CA ASN A 285 -4.01 -9.71 7.98
C ASN A 285 -3.45 -8.31 7.68
N GLN A 286 -2.16 -8.19 7.33
CA GLN A 286 -1.59 -6.91 6.92
C GLN A 286 -2.20 -6.39 5.62
N VAL A 287 -2.52 -7.27 4.66
CA VAL A 287 -3.19 -6.87 3.42
C VAL A 287 -4.61 -6.36 3.69
N ILE A 288 -5.32 -6.93 4.67
CA ILE A 288 -6.68 -6.50 5.02
C ILE A 288 -6.67 -5.16 5.77
N MET A 289 -5.62 -4.86 6.53
CA MET A 289 -5.54 -3.65 7.34
C MET A 289 -5.04 -2.40 6.60
N LEU A 290 -4.34 -2.57 5.47
CA LEU A 290 -3.75 -1.48 4.68
C LEU A 290 -4.64 -1.10 3.49
#